data_AF-A0A838N3T1-F1
#
_entry.id   AF-A0A838N3T1-F1
#
_cell.length_a   1.000
_cell.length_b   1.000
_cell.length_c   1.000
_cell.angle_alpha   90.00
_cell.angle_beta   90.00
_cell.angle_gamma   90.00
#
_symmetry.space_group_name_H-M   'P 1'
#
loop_
_entity.id
_entity.type
_entity.pdbx_description
1 polymer ?
#
loop_
_entity_poly.entity_id
_entity_poly.type
_entity_poly.pdbx_seq_one_letter_code
_entity_poly.pdbx_strand_id
1 'polypeptide(L)'
;MNGEKGDNKTAVAIAGLESTKIQSLDGTTLKERYQGLVNDVSVAAAAKNDAEATLVVKETLAAQRESLSGVSLDEEAINLMKYQRAFQGASRLIAAVNELMDSIMELV
;
A
#
# COMPACT_ATOMS: atom_id res chain seq x y z
N MET A 1 -54.77 28.96 19.16
CA MET A 1 -53.73 29.03 20.21
C MET A 1 -54.40 29.67 21.40
N ASN A 2 -54.82 28.86 22.37
CA ASN A 2 -55.69 29.30 23.44
C ASN A 2 -54.79 29.32 24.68
N GLY A 3 -54.17 30.47 24.94
CA GLY A 3 -53.09 30.65 25.92
C GLY A 3 -53.52 30.51 27.38
N GLU A 4 -54.08 29.37 27.75
CA GLU A 4 -54.43 29.03 29.12
C GLU A 4 -53.17 28.72 29.95
N LYS A 5 -53.18 29.11 31.23
CA LYS A 5 -52.07 28.80 32.16
C LYS A 5 -51.91 27.28 32.28
N GLY A 6 -50.80 26.75 31.78
CA GLY A 6 -50.49 25.32 31.77
C GLY A 6 -50.54 24.66 30.38
N ASP A 7 -50.85 25.39 29.30
CA ASP A 7 -50.83 24.83 27.94
C ASP A 7 -49.40 24.55 27.45
N ASN A 8 -49.07 23.26 27.25
CA ASN A 8 -47.78 22.80 26.74
C ASN A 8 -47.81 22.41 25.26
N LYS A 9 -48.92 22.65 24.53
CA LYS A 9 -49.09 22.24 23.13
C LYS A 9 -48.00 22.80 22.21
N THR A 10 -47.53 24.02 22.45
CA THR A 10 -46.42 24.60 21.69
C THR A 10 -45.11 23.86 21.94
N ALA A 11 -44.81 23.49 23.19
CA ALA A 11 -43.61 22.72 23.52
C ALA A 11 -43.66 21.31 22.90
N VAL A 12 -44.83 20.67 22.91
CA VAL A 12 -45.05 19.37 22.26
C VAL A 12 -44.93 19.48 20.73
N ALA A 13 -45.46 20.55 20.13
CA ALA A 13 -45.32 20.80 18.69
C ALA A 13 -43.86 21.03 18.29
N ILE A 14 -43.09 21.76 19.09
CA ILE A 14 -41.65 21.97 18.85
C ILE A 14 -40.88 20.65 19.00
N ALA A 15 -41.17 19.86 20.04
CA ALA A 15 -40.55 18.54 20.21
C ALA A 15 -40.88 17.58 19.05
N GLY A 16 -42.09 17.70 18.47
CA GLY A 16 -42.51 16.91 17.30
C GLY A 16 -41.89 17.34 15.97
N LEU A 17 -41.25 18.51 15.88
CA LEU A 17 -40.64 18.99 14.64
C LEU A 17 -39.54 18.06 14.12
N GLU A 18 -38.78 17.43 15.02
CA GLU A 18 -37.70 16.49 14.65
C GLU A 18 -38.23 15.36 13.75
N SER A 19 -39.46 14.89 14.01
CA SER A 19 -40.13 13.80 13.28
C SER A 19 -41.10 14.28 12.19
N THR A 20 -41.21 15.60 11.99
CA THR A 20 -42.11 16.17 10.97
C THR A 20 -41.42 16.14 9.62
N LYS A 21 -42.12 15.67 8.59
CA LYS A 21 -41.61 15.70 7.21
C LYS A 21 -41.60 17.14 6.69
N ILE A 22 -40.46 17.56 6.17
CA ILE A 22 -40.26 18.91 5.65
C ILE A 22 -40.05 18.82 4.14
N GLN A 23 -40.92 19.46 3.36
CA GLN A 23 -40.87 19.39 1.90
C GLN A 23 -39.56 19.96 1.32
N SER A 24 -38.97 20.98 1.96
CA SER A 24 -37.66 21.53 1.56
C SER A 24 -36.47 20.61 1.86
N LEU A 25 -36.70 19.52 2.61
CA LEU A 25 -35.73 18.45 2.85
C LEU A 25 -36.11 17.20 2.04
N ASP A 26 -36.69 17.39 0.85
CA ASP A 26 -37.14 16.30 -0.04
C ASP A 26 -38.17 15.37 0.61
N GLY A 27 -38.99 15.91 1.52
CA GLY A 27 -40.00 15.14 2.25
C GLY A 27 -39.44 14.26 3.38
N THR A 28 -38.18 14.47 3.77
CA THR A 28 -37.57 13.81 4.94
C THR A 28 -37.77 14.62 6.21
N THR A 29 -37.58 13.96 7.35
CA THR A 29 -37.53 14.57 8.68
C THR A 29 -36.13 15.13 8.97
N LEU A 30 -36.03 16.02 9.97
CA LEU A 30 -34.73 16.53 10.42
C LEU A 30 -33.81 15.40 10.89
N LYS A 31 -34.39 14.41 11.57
CA LYS A 31 -33.67 13.21 12.04
C LYS A 31 -33.12 12.39 10.88
N GLU A 32 -33.94 12.07 9.89
CA GLU A 32 -33.52 11.29 8.71
C GLU A 32 -32.41 12.01 7.94
N ARG A 33 -32.54 13.34 7.75
CA ARG A 33 -31.51 14.13 7.06
C ARG A 33 -30.19 14.14 7.82
N TYR A 34 -30.23 14.28 9.14
CA TYR A 34 -29.04 14.23 9.98
C TYR A 34 -28.38 12.85 9.95
N GLN A 35 -29.17 11.78 10.05
CA GLN A 35 -28.68 10.40 9.94
C GLN A 35 -28.05 10.12 8.57
N GLY A 36 -28.64 10.64 7.49
CA GLY A 36 -28.06 10.57 6.14
C GLY A 36 -26.68 11.21 6.08
N LEU A 37 -26.53 12.43 6.59
CA LEU A 37 -25.23 13.11 6.64
C LEU A 37 -24.17 12.33 7.44
N VAL A 38 -24.56 11.80 8.61
CA VAL A 38 -23.66 10.96 9.43
C VAL A 38 -23.26 9.70 8.68
N ASN A 39 -24.19 9.06 7.98
CA ASN A 39 -23.91 7.88 7.16
C ASN A 39 -22.97 8.20 6.00
N ASP A 40 -23.16 9.32 5.29
CA ASP A 40 -22.30 9.72 4.17
C ASP A 40 -20.84 9.90 4.64
N VAL A 41 -20.65 10.59 5.77
CA VAL A 41 -19.32 10.76 6.39
C VAL A 41 -18.73 9.42 6.81
N SER A 42 -19.54 8.54 7.39
CA SER A 42 -19.10 7.22 7.85
C SER A 42 -18.68 6.32 6.69
N VAL A 43 -19.43 6.33 5.58
CA VAL A 43 -19.10 5.58 4.37
C VAL A 43 -17.82 6.12 3.74
N ALA A 44 -17.64 7.44 3.65
CA ALA A 44 -16.41 8.03 3.15
C ALA A 44 -15.19 7.68 4.01
N ALA A 45 -15.34 7.68 5.34
CA ALA A 45 -14.29 7.27 6.26
C ALA A 45 -13.94 5.77 6.11
N ALA A 46 -14.94 4.91 5.98
CA ALA A 46 -14.74 3.48 5.76
C ALA A 46 -13.99 3.22 4.44
N ALA A 47 -14.37 3.89 3.35
CA ALA A 47 -13.70 3.77 2.06
C ALA A 47 -12.22 4.22 2.12
N LYS A 48 -11.92 5.29 2.88
CA LYS A 48 -10.55 5.73 3.11
C LYS A 48 -9.73 4.67 3.85
N ASN A 49 -10.28 4.09 4.92
CA ASN A 49 -9.60 3.06 5.69
C ASN A 49 -9.32 1.80 4.85
N ASP A 50 -10.27 1.40 4.00
CA ASP A 50 -10.11 0.25 3.09
C ASP A 50 -9.02 0.50 2.04
N ALA A 51 -8.95 1.72 1.50
CA ALA A 51 -7.88 2.12 0.59
C ALA A 51 -6.50 2.09 1.27
N GLU A 52 -6.39 2.58 2.51
CA GLU A 52 -5.15 2.53 3.28
C GLU A 52 -4.71 1.08 3.58
N ALA A 53 -5.65 0.22 3.99
CA ALA A 53 -5.37 -1.20 4.21
C ALA A 53 -4.88 -1.90 2.92
N THR A 54 -5.54 -1.62 1.79
CA THR A 54 -5.16 -2.16 0.48
C THR A 54 -3.76 -1.70 0.05
N LEU A 55 -3.39 -0.44 0.34
CA LEU A 55 -2.04 0.08 0.08
C LEU A 55 -0.99 -0.67 0.89
N VAL A 56 -1.24 -0.90 2.19
CA VAL A 56 -0.32 -1.66 3.05
C VAL A 56 -0.13 -3.09 2.54
N VAL A 57 -1.21 -3.75 2.13
CA VAL A 57 -1.14 -5.10 1.55
C VAL A 57 -0.32 -5.09 0.26
N LYS A 58 -0.57 -4.13 -0.63
CA LYS A 58 0.19 -3.98 -1.89
C LYS A 58 1.68 -3.77 -1.62
N GLU A 59 2.03 -2.90 -0.69
CA GLU A 59 3.42 -2.62 -0.32
C GLU A 59 4.10 -3.86 0.25
N THR A 60 3.41 -4.59 1.13
CA THR A 60 3.90 -5.87 1.68
C THR A 60 4.18 -6.88 0.59
N LEU A 61 3.25 -7.05 -0.37
CA LEU A 61 3.42 -7.97 -1.49
C LEU A 61 4.54 -7.53 -2.43
N ALA A 62 4.70 -6.22 -2.65
CA ALA A 62 5.80 -5.68 -3.45
C ALA A 62 7.16 -5.98 -2.80
N ALA A 63 7.29 -5.75 -1.49
CA ALA A 63 8.49 -6.08 -0.72
C ALA A 63 8.79 -7.58 -0.71
N GLN A 64 7.78 -8.44 -0.58
CA GLN A 64 7.95 -9.90 -0.69
C GLN A 64 8.45 -10.31 -2.08
N ARG A 65 7.86 -9.71 -3.13
CA ARG A 65 8.30 -9.97 -4.51
C ARG A 65 9.75 -9.53 -4.71
N GLU A 66 10.14 -8.37 -4.19
CA GLU A 66 11.51 -7.88 -4.25
C GLU A 66 12.46 -8.74 -3.42
N SER A 67 12.04 -9.30 -2.29
CA SER A 67 12.87 -10.25 -1.53
C SER A 67 13.11 -11.57 -2.27
N LEU A 68 12.18 -12.02 -3.12
CA LEU A 68 12.30 -13.25 -3.90
C LEU A 68 12.99 -13.04 -5.26
N SER A 69 12.73 -11.90 -5.89
CA SER A 69 13.20 -11.56 -7.24
C SER A 69 14.39 -10.60 -7.24
N GLY A 70 14.70 -10.00 -6.11
CA GLY A 70 15.82 -9.10 -5.94
C GLY A 70 17.12 -9.89 -5.92
N VAL A 71 18.01 -9.55 -6.85
CA VAL A 71 19.37 -10.06 -6.83
C VAL A 71 20.18 -9.22 -5.86
N SER A 72 20.92 -9.86 -4.97
CA SER A 72 21.85 -9.14 -4.09
C SER A 72 23.03 -8.65 -4.92
N LEU A 73 23.17 -7.34 -5.09
CA LEU A 73 24.31 -6.72 -5.78
C LEU A 73 25.66 -7.14 -5.17
N ASP A 74 25.69 -7.39 -3.86
CA ASP A 74 26.88 -7.88 -3.16
C ASP A 74 27.20 -9.33 -3.54
N GLU A 75 26.19 -10.19 -3.66
CA GLU A 75 26.39 -11.57 -4.15
C GLU A 75 26.81 -11.59 -5.62
N GLU A 76 26.21 -10.75 -6.47
CA GLU A 76 26.64 -10.57 -7.85
C GLU A 76 28.08 -10.07 -7.94
N ALA A 77 28.48 -9.10 -7.10
CA ALA A 77 29.85 -8.60 -7.05
C ALA A 77 30.84 -9.67 -6.57
N ILE A 78 30.48 -10.48 -5.57
CA ILE A 78 31.30 -11.62 -5.11
C ILE A 78 31.43 -12.66 -6.23
N ASN A 79 30.34 -13.00 -6.90
CA ASN A 79 30.36 -13.92 -8.04
C ASN A 79 31.21 -13.37 -9.17
N LEU A 80 31.11 -12.07 -9.48
CA LEU A 80 31.94 -11.40 -10.45
C LEU A 80 33.43 -11.49 -10.07
N MET A 81 33.78 -11.18 -8.83
CA MET A 81 35.16 -11.31 -8.34
C MET A 81 35.66 -12.77 -8.41
N LYS A 82 34.80 -13.74 -8.11
CA LYS A 82 35.12 -15.17 -8.23
C LYS A 82 35.44 -15.53 -9.68
N TYR A 83 34.61 -15.09 -10.64
CA TYR A 83 34.86 -15.31 -12.06
C TYR A 83 36.12 -14.59 -12.55
N GLN A 84 36.37 -13.36 -12.09
CA GLN A 84 37.60 -12.63 -12.40
C GLN A 84 38.86 -13.37 -11.89
N ARG A 85 38.84 -13.87 -10.66
CA ARG A 85 39.95 -14.67 -10.11
C ARG A 85 40.14 -15.99 -10.86
N ALA A 86 39.05 -16.68 -11.19
CA ALA A 86 39.10 -17.90 -11.98
C ALA A 86 39.72 -17.64 -13.38
N PHE A 87 39.33 -16.54 -14.03
CA PHE A 87 39.89 -16.13 -15.31
C PHE A 87 41.38 -15.78 -15.22
N GLN A 88 41.79 -15.04 -14.17
CA GLN A 88 43.21 -14.75 -13.91
C GLN A 88 44.03 -16.03 -13.67
N GLY A 89 43.47 -16.98 -12.91
CA GLY A 89 44.10 -18.29 -12.69
C GLY A 89 44.25 -19.09 -13.98
N ALA A 90 43.19 -19.16 -14.80
CA ALA A 90 43.23 -19.81 -16.10
C ALA A 90 44.26 -19.17 -17.04
N SER A 91 44.35 -17.84 -17.04
CA SER A 91 45.34 -17.10 -17.84
C SER A 91 46.78 -17.44 -17.44
N ARG A 92 47.06 -17.56 -16.14
CA ARG A 92 48.38 -17.98 -15.63
C ARG A 92 48.70 -19.42 -16.00
N LEU A 93 47.71 -20.32 -15.95
CA LEU A 93 47.89 -21.72 -16.35
C LEU A 93 48.21 -21.82 -17.85
N ILE A 94 47.52 -21.05 -18.69
CA ILE A 94 47.82 -20.97 -20.13
C ILE A 94 49.24 -20.44 -20.35
N ALA A 95 49.64 -19.39 -19.64
CA ALA A 95 50.99 -18.85 -19.74
C ALA A 95 52.06 -19.89 -19.37
N ALA A 96 51.87 -20.64 -18.28
CA ALA A 96 52.78 -21.71 -17.88
C ALA A 96 52.81 -22.86 -18.91
N VAL A 97 51.67 -23.23 -19.50
CA VAL A 97 51.63 -24.24 -20.56
C VAL A 97 52.40 -23.78 -21.80
N ASN A 98 52.26 -22.51 -22.19
CA ASN A 98 53.03 -21.96 -23.31
C ASN A 98 54.54 -21.99 -23.02
N GLU A 99 54.97 -21.60 -21.82
CA GLU A 99 56.38 -21.64 -21.41
C GLU A 99 56.96 -23.07 -21.42
N LEU A 100 56.16 -24.06 -21.01
CA LEU A 100 56.54 -25.48 -21.10
C LEU A 100 56.63 -25.97 -22.54
N MET A 101 55.71 -25.54 -23.42
CA MET A 101 55.77 -25.87 -24.85
C MET A 101 57.00 -25.28 -25.51
N ASP A 102 57.32 -24.02 -25.23
CA ASP A 102 58.50 -23.34 -25.76
C ASP A 102 59.80 -24.04 -25.30
N SER A 103 59.88 -24.43 -24.02
CA SER A 103 61.03 -25.17 -23.47
C SER A 103 61.25 -26.54 -24.14
N ILE A 104 60.16 -27.25 -24.47
CA ILE A 104 60.26 -28.52 -25.21
C ILE A 104 60.74 -28.30 -26.64
N MET A 105 60.30 -27.22 -27.29
CA MET A 105 60.73 -26.89 -28.65
C MET A 105 62.20 -26.47 -28.73
N GLU A 106 62.76 -25.82 -27.70
CA GLU A 106 64.20 -25.49 -27.65
C GLU A 106 65.11 -26.70 -27.41
N LEU A 107 64.58 -27.80 -26.86
CA LEU A 107 65.33 -29.04 -26.58
C LEU A 107 65.48 -29.96 -27.81
N VAL A 108 64.72 -29.71 -28.87
CA VAL A 108 64.72 -30.46 -30.15
C VAL A 108 65.54 -29.71 -31.20
#